data_AF-A0A356TM54-F1
#
_entry.id   AF-A0A356TM54-F1
#
_cell.length_a   1.000
_cell.length_b   1.000
_cell.length_c   1.000
_cell.angle_alpha   90.00
_cell.angle_beta   90.00
_cell.angle_gamma   90.00
#
_symmetry.space_group_name_H-M   'P 1'
#
loop_
_entity.id
_entity.type
_entity.pdbx_description
1 polymer ?
#
loop_
_entity_poly.entity_id
_entity_poly.type
_entity_poly.pdbx_seq_one_letter_code
_entity_poly.pdbx_strand_id
1 'polypeptide(L)'
;TDSDIRRYQISFASSFGPSMTRFFGGVLSEDWQTVAPRVQGGTLVFPDALQVEQGDMPGDPIDPNASFSIQLYAAVYGMALIPQTYDQQFLNRSRIWVRGGAEEIEVDPSLPLVEFTDENSGLTYVAVSYHDGEVEHGVGAQLLERAVVLQDRARLGDAPAARELDGYIDSLDLVRLLTWHLGFGAQP
;
A
#
# COMPACT_ATOMS: atom_id res chain seq x y z
N THR A 1 -10.59 21.37 -34.56
CA THR A 1 -10.73 21.77 -33.16
C THR A 1 -10.38 20.57 -32.33
N ASP A 2 -9.10 20.51 -31.94
CA ASP A 2 -8.51 19.39 -31.22
C ASP A 2 -9.09 19.36 -29.80
N SER A 3 -9.95 18.38 -29.50
CA SER A 3 -10.43 18.16 -28.15
C SER A 3 -9.31 17.51 -27.37
N ASP A 4 -8.50 18.33 -26.67
CA ASP A 4 -7.55 17.82 -25.70
C ASP A 4 -8.31 17.13 -24.56
N ILE A 5 -8.45 15.81 -24.69
CA ILE A 5 -9.16 14.92 -23.76
C ILE A 5 -8.55 14.95 -22.35
N ARG A 6 -7.30 15.45 -22.21
CA ARG A 6 -6.64 15.65 -20.91
C ARG A 6 -7.21 16.85 -20.16
N ARG A 7 -7.89 17.77 -20.84
CA ARG A 7 -8.41 19.03 -20.27
C ARG A 7 -9.74 18.85 -19.51
N TYR A 8 -10.40 17.70 -19.66
CA TYR A 8 -11.68 17.40 -19.01
C TYR A 8 -11.63 16.24 -18.02
N GLN A 9 -10.47 15.62 -17.83
CA GLN A 9 -10.28 14.62 -16.78
C GLN A 9 -9.76 15.31 -15.52
N ILE A 10 -10.65 16.00 -14.79
CA ILE A 10 -10.39 16.25 -13.37
C ILE A 10 -10.47 14.88 -12.71
N SER A 11 -9.31 14.26 -12.54
CA SER A 11 -9.23 12.97 -11.87
C SER A 11 -9.64 13.13 -10.42
N PHE A 12 -10.42 12.18 -9.91
CA PHE A 12 -10.75 12.13 -8.49
C PHE A 12 -9.48 12.16 -7.63
N ALA A 13 -8.38 11.60 -8.12
CA ALA A 13 -7.05 11.66 -7.50
C ALA A 13 -6.44 13.07 -7.42
N SER A 14 -6.80 13.99 -8.32
CA SER A 14 -6.35 15.38 -8.25
C SER A 14 -6.98 16.17 -7.09
N SER A 15 -8.15 15.74 -6.61
CA SER A 15 -8.85 16.37 -5.47
C SER A 15 -8.68 15.60 -4.15
N PHE A 16 -8.44 14.29 -4.19
CA PHE A 16 -8.35 13.41 -3.01
C PHE A 16 -7.09 12.53 -3.02
N GLY A 17 -5.99 13.02 -3.61
CA GLY A 17 -4.75 12.25 -3.80
C GLY A 17 -4.22 11.58 -2.52
N PRO A 18 -4.12 12.31 -1.39
CA PRO A 18 -3.72 11.73 -0.11
C PRO A 18 -4.67 10.62 0.37
N SER A 19 -5.99 10.89 0.36
CA SER A 19 -7.01 9.92 0.76
C SER A 19 -7.01 8.68 -0.13
N MET A 20 -6.81 8.82 -1.45
CA MET A 20 -6.71 7.67 -2.36
C MET A 20 -5.46 6.85 -2.10
N THR A 21 -4.31 7.53 -1.96
CA THR A 21 -3.04 6.85 -1.67
C THR A 21 -3.15 6.04 -0.39
N ARG A 22 -3.78 6.62 0.63
CA ARG A 22 -4.01 5.97 1.91
C ARG A 22 -5.07 4.88 1.86
N PHE A 23 -6.12 5.04 1.06
CA PHE A 23 -7.12 4.01 0.82
C PHE A 23 -6.49 2.78 0.15
N PHE A 24 -5.82 2.97 -0.99
CA PHE A 24 -5.17 1.86 -1.70
C PHE A 24 -4.03 1.27 -0.88
N GLY A 25 -3.24 2.10 -0.21
CA GLY A 25 -2.23 1.67 0.75
C GLY A 25 -2.82 0.77 1.82
N GLY A 26 -3.87 1.22 2.51
CA GLY A 26 -4.53 0.45 3.56
C GLY A 26 -5.21 -0.83 3.06
N VAL A 27 -5.76 -0.84 1.84
CA VAL A 27 -6.29 -2.07 1.24
C VAL A 27 -5.19 -3.08 0.95
N LEU A 28 -4.03 -2.64 0.46
CA LEU A 28 -2.90 -3.50 0.14
C LEU A 28 -2.15 -3.95 1.39
N SER A 29 -2.03 -3.09 2.40
CA SER A 29 -1.39 -3.38 3.69
C SER A 29 -2.31 -4.05 4.70
N GLU A 30 -3.57 -4.29 4.35
CA GLU A 30 -4.61 -4.81 5.23
C GLU A 30 -4.80 -3.98 6.52
N ASP A 31 -4.59 -2.67 6.42
CA ASP A 31 -4.88 -1.71 7.48
C ASP A 31 -6.40 -1.41 7.53
N TRP A 32 -7.14 -2.37 8.08
CA TRP A 32 -8.59 -2.26 8.27
C TRP A 32 -9.00 -1.18 9.26
N GLN A 33 -8.08 -0.71 10.12
CA GLN A 33 -8.37 0.46 10.95
C GLN A 33 -8.61 1.69 10.07
N THR A 34 -7.85 1.84 9.00
CA THR A 34 -7.97 3.03 8.13
C THR A 34 -9.12 2.93 7.12
N VAL A 35 -9.35 1.75 6.51
CA VAL A 35 -10.21 1.67 5.30
C VAL A 35 -11.54 0.94 5.50
N ALA A 36 -11.70 0.18 6.57
CA ALA A 36 -12.86 -0.69 6.73
C ALA A 36 -14.09 0.07 7.30
N PRO A 37 -15.31 -0.36 6.94
CA PRO A 37 -16.52 0.17 7.56
C PRO A 37 -16.62 -0.24 9.04
N ARG A 38 -17.37 0.54 9.83
CA ARG A 38 -17.52 0.36 11.28
C ARG A 38 -18.98 0.33 11.69
N VAL A 39 -19.29 -0.30 12.82
CA VAL A 39 -20.63 -0.21 13.43
C VAL A 39 -20.66 0.92 14.45
N GLN A 40 -21.54 1.90 14.24
CA GLN A 40 -21.80 2.98 15.20
C GLN A 40 -23.31 3.03 15.49
N GLY A 41 -23.69 2.84 16.75
CA GLY A 41 -25.11 2.87 17.15
C GLY A 41 -26.00 1.86 16.42
N GLY A 42 -25.46 0.69 16.03
CA GLY A 42 -26.16 -0.33 15.26
C GLY A 42 -26.28 -0.04 13.76
N THR A 43 -25.64 1.03 13.27
CA THR A 43 -25.60 1.41 11.84
C THR A 43 -24.20 1.21 11.29
N LEU A 44 -24.11 0.69 10.07
CA LEU A 44 -22.86 0.60 9.32
C LEU A 44 -22.46 1.98 8.80
N VAL A 45 -21.27 2.45 9.17
CA VAL A 45 -20.71 3.74 8.76
C VAL A 45 -19.43 3.48 7.99
N PHE A 46 -19.30 4.13 6.82
CA PHE A 46 -18.10 4.08 5.99
C PHE A 46 -17.23 5.31 6.25
N PRO A 47 -15.89 5.18 6.20
CA PRO A 47 -15.01 6.33 6.37
C PRO A 47 -15.20 7.31 5.20
N ASP A 48 -15.26 8.60 5.51
CA ASP A 48 -15.13 9.64 4.49
C ASP A 48 -13.66 9.87 4.09
N ALA A 49 -13.42 10.66 3.04
CA ALA A 49 -12.07 10.86 2.51
C ALA A 49 -11.09 11.48 3.53
N LEU A 50 -11.58 12.35 4.42
CA LEU A 50 -10.74 12.99 5.44
C LEU A 50 -10.40 11.99 6.56
N GLN A 51 -11.36 11.16 6.95
CA GLN A 51 -11.16 10.09 7.92
C GLN A 51 -10.17 9.04 7.40
N VAL A 52 -10.27 8.66 6.13
CA VAL A 52 -9.27 7.78 5.50
C VAL A 52 -7.89 8.44 5.53
N GLU A 53 -7.79 9.70 5.13
CA GLU A 53 -6.52 10.45 5.12
C GLU A 53 -5.86 10.52 6.51
N GLN A 54 -6.66 10.72 7.56
CA GLN A 54 -6.17 10.86 8.93
C GLN A 54 -5.96 9.51 9.64
N GLY A 55 -6.65 8.44 9.21
CA GLY A 55 -6.66 7.15 9.91
C GLY A 55 -7.36 7.18 11.27
N ASP A 56 -8.07 8.26 11.61
CA ASP A 56 -8.69 8.48 12.92
C ASP A 56 -10.22 8.35 12.84
N MET A 57 -10.69 7.16 12.45
CA MET A 57 -12.12 6.86 12.54
C MET A 57 -12.43 6.26 13.92
N PRO A 58 -13.58 6.57 14.54
CA PRO A 58 -14.01 5.96 15.80
C PRO A 58 -14.81 4.65 15.60
N GLY A 59 -14.67 3.71 16.54
CA GLY A 59 -15.39 2.42 16.58
C GLY A 59 -14.51 1.21 16.25
N ASP A 60 -15.07 0.00 16.20
CA ASP A 60 -14.31 -1.19 15.79
C ASP A 60 -14.50 -1.45 14.28
N PRO A 61 -13.42 -1.67 13.50
CA PRO A 61 -13.53 -2.02 12.09
C PRO A 61 -14.13 -3.41 11.91
N ILE A 62 -14.99 -3.52 10.91
CA ILE A 62 -15.47 -4.81 10.40
C ILE A 62 -14.57 -5.20 9.23
N ASP A 63 -13.87 -6.32 9.35
CA ASP A 63 -13.09 -6.89 8.24
C ASP A 63 -13.98 -6.99 6.99
N PRO A 64 -13.61 -6.30 5.89
CA PRO A 64 -14.40 -6.29 4.67
C PRO A 64 -14.36 -7.61 3.90
N ASN A 65 -13.62 -8.61 4.37
CA ASN A 65 -13.29 -9.85 3.65
C ASN A 65 -12.68 -9.52 2.28
N ALA A 66 -11.71 -8.59 2.29
CA ALA A 66 -10.97 -8.17 1.09
C ALA A 66 -10.01 -9.27 0.63
N SER A 67 -10.57 -10.29 -0.04
CA SER A 67 -9.79 -11.40 -0.61
C SER A 67 -8.66 -10.92 -1.53
N PHE A 68 -7.68 -11.78 -1.78
CA PHE A 68 -6.57 -11.53 -2.71
C PHE A 68 -7.02 -10.96 -4.07
N SER A 69 -8.16 -11.40 -4.62
CA SER A 69 -8.66 -10.84 -5.88
C SER A 69 -9.03 -9.35 -5.76
N ILE A 70 -9.59 -8.92 -4.63
CA ILE A 70 -9.91 -7.51 -4.37
C ILE A 70 -8.61 -6.71 -4.24
N GLN A 71 -7.62 -7.22 -3.52
CA GLN A 71 -6.29 -6.60 -3.39
C GLN A 71 -5.58 -6.50 -4.76
N LEU A 72 -5.64 -7.55 -5.58
CA LEU A 72 -5.12 -7.59 -6.94
C LEU A 72 -5.79 -6.53 -7.84
N TYR A 73 -7.12 -6.47 -7.84
CA TYR A 73 -7.84 -5.45 -8.62
C TYR A 73 -7.52 -4.05 -8.11
N ALA A 74 -7.43 -3.86 -6.79
CA ALA A 74 -7.05 -2.58 -6.20
C ALA A 74 -5.64 -2.16 -6.62
N ALA A 75 -4.66 -3.06 -6.60
CA ALA A 75 -3.30 -2.81 -7.08
C ALA A 75 -3.29 -2.46 -8.57
N VAL A 76 -3.92 -3.28 -9.41
CA VAL A 76 -3.93 -3.09 -10.87
C VAL A 76 -4.64 -1.78 -11.24
N TYR A 77 -5.85 -1.54 -10.73
CA TYR A 77 -6.57 -0.31 -11.06
C TYR A 77 -5.92 0.93 -10.44
N GLY A 78 -5.43 0.84 -9.20
CA GLY A 78 -4.69 1.92 -8.55
C GLY A 78 -3.46 2.30 -9.36
N MET A 79 -2.58 1.34 -9.66
CA MET A 79 -1.33 1.60 -10.37
C MET A 79 -1.52 1.91 -11.86
N ALA A 80 -2.58 1.42 -12.52
CA ALA A 80 -2.81 1.71 -13.94
C ALA A 80 -3.56 3.02 -14.17
N LEU A 81 -4.48 3.42 -13.28
CA LEU A 81 -5.40 4.53 -13.52
C LEU A 81 -5.06 5.79 -12.72
N ILE A 82 -4.46 5.67 -11.54
CA ILE A 82 -4.04 6.86 -10.77
C ILE A 82 -2.95 7.62 -11.53
N PRO A 83 -1.85 6.98 -12.00
CA PRO A 83 -0.75 7.72 -12.65
C PRO A 83 -1.11 8.32 -14.03
N GLN A 84 -2.20 7.88 -14.66
CA GLN A 84 -2.63 8.45 -15.95
C GLN A 84 -3.09 9.92 -15.82
N THR A 85 -3.40 10.36 -14.60
CA THR A 85 -3.95 11.69 -14.32
C THR A 85 -3.40 12.35 -13.05
N TYR A 86 -2.64 11.61 -12.24
CA TYR A 86 -2.04 12.03 -10.98
C TYR A 86 -0.53 11.77 -10.99
N ASP A 87 0.18 12.44 -10.10
CA ASP A 87 1.63 12.40 -9.96
C ASP A 87 2.18 10.96 -9.80
N GLN A 88 3.36 10.68 -10.36
CA GLN A 88 4.06 9.39 -10.27
C GLN A 88 4.43 9.01 -8.82
N GLN A 89 4.24 9.92 -7.88
CA GLN A 89 4.42 9.74 -6.44
C GLN A 89 3.74 8.48 -5.90
N PHE A 90 2.54 8.10 -6.38
CA PHE A 90 1.90 6.86 -5.91
C PHE A 90 2.72 5.61 -6.30
N LEU A 91 3.21 5.54 -7.54
CA LEU A 91 4.07 4.44 -7.99
C LEU A 91 5.40 4.44 -7.24
N ASN A 92 6.01 5.61 -7.05
CA ASN A 92 7.28 5.73 -6.33
C ASN A 92 7.15 5.29 -4.87
N ARG A 93 6.08 5.72 -4.19
CA ARG A 93 5.78 5.35 -2.79
C ARG A 93 5.35 3.90 -2.61
N SER A 94 4.87 3.25 -3.67
CA SER A 94 4.48 1.83 -3.64
C SER A 94 5.63 0.88 -3.96
N ARG A 95 6.80 1.42 -4.35
CA ARG A 95 7.91 0.62 -4.86
C ARG A 95 8.51 -0.25 -3.75
N ILE A 96 8.64 -1.54 -4.07
CA ILE A 96 9.34 -2.54 -3.26
C ILE A 96 10.40 -3.17 -4.17
N TRP A 97 11.58 -3.45 -3.63
CA TRP A 97 12.64 -4.18 -4.34
C TRP A 97 13.31 -5.18 -3.40
N VAL A 98 14.04 -6.14 -3.96
CA VAL A 98 14.87 -7.07 -3.19
C VAL A 98 16.30 -6.53 -3.13
N ARG A 99 16.89 -6.53 -1.93
CA ARG A 99 18.29 -6.15 -1.72
C ARG A 99 19.23 -7.11 -2.44
N GLY A 100 20.18 -6.59 -3.20
CA GLY A 100 21.06 -7.36 -4.08
C GLY A 100 20.37 -7.94 -5.31
N GLY A 101 19.09 -7.63 -5.53
CA GLY A 101 18.30 -8.05 -6.69
C GLY A 101 18.60 -7.22 -7.94
N ALA A 102 18.11 -7.68 -9.09
CA ALA A 102 18.28 -6.95 -10.36
C ALA A 102 17.41 -5.67 -10.43
N GLU A 103 16.37 -5.64 -9.61
CA GLU A 103 15.43 -4.53 -9.44
C GLU A 103 15.85 -3.52 -8.37
N GLU A 104 16.99 -3.75 -7.69
CA GLU A 104 17.49 -2.83 -6.67
C GLU A 104 17.77 -1.46 -7.27
N ILE A 105 17.36 -0.42 -6.54
CA ILE A 105 17.51 0.96 -6.95
C ILE A 105 18.46 1.71 -6.04
N GLU A 106 19.15 2.68 -6.60
CA GLU A 106 19.88 3.68 -5.82
C GLU A 106 18.86 4.70 -5.28
N VAL A 107 18.85 4.87 -3.97
CA VAL A 107 18.00 5.82 -3.25
C VAL A 107 18.88 6.86 -2.60
N ASP A 108 18.38 8.10 -2.48
CA ASP A 108 19.04 9.13 -1.68
C ASP A 108 19.31 8.60 -0.25
N PRO A 109 20.58 8.57 0.22
CA PRO A 109 20.92 8.07 1.54
C PRO A 109 20.25 8.80 2.72
N SER A 110 19.69 9.98 2.49
CA SER A 110 18.93 10.74 3.50
C SER A 110 17.52 10.22 3.71
N LEU A 111 16.99 9.39 2.81
CA LEU A 111 15.66 8.81 2.93
C LEU A 111 15.69 7.56 3.82
N PRO A 112 14.81 7.45 4.83
CA PRO A 112 14.72 6.25 5.65
C PRO A 112 14.19 5.07 4.83
N LEU A 113 14.69 3.87 5.15
CA LEU A 113 14.28 2.62 4.51
C LEU A 113 13.61 1.70 5.53
N VAL A 114 12.58 0.98 5.09
CA VAL A 114 12.02 -0.16 5.80
C VAL A 114 12.50 -1.43 5.12
N GLU A 115 12.85 -2.42 5.94
CA GLU A 115 13.34 -3.71 5.48
C GLU A 115 12.56 -4.84 6.14
N PHE A 116 12.22 -5.84 5.33
CA PHE A 116 11.63 -7.08 5.80
C PHE A 116 12.39 -8.25 5.18
N THR A 117 12.86 -9.17 6.01
CA THR A 117 13.49 -10.42 5.53
C THR A 117 12.54 -11.58 5.78
N ASP A 118 12.10 -12.22 4.70
CA ASP A 118 11.34 -13.47 4.78
C ASP A 118 12.28 -14.61 5.16
N GLU A 119 12.01 -15.24 6.30
CA GLU A 119 12.81 -16.35 6.82
C GLU A 119 12.75 -17.61 5.95
N ASN A 120 11.69 -17.78 5.16
CA ASN A 120 11.50 -18.98 4.33
C ASN A 120 12.33 -18.91 3.04
N SER A 121 12.27 -17.79 2.33
CA SER A 121 13.02 -17.58 1.09
C SER A 121 14.42 -17.01 1.30
N GLY A 122 14.66 -16.34 2.42
CA GLY A 122 15.89 -15.59 2.69
C GLY A 122 16.00 -14.26 1.93
N LEU A 123 14.94 -13.83 1.25
CA LEU A 123 14.91 -12.56 0.52
C LEU A 123 14.69 -11.39 1.48
N THR A 124 15.44 -10.31 1.30
CA THR A 124 15.23 -9.04 2.00
C THR A 124 14.55 -8.05 1.07
N TYR A 125 13.28 -7.77 1.36
CA TYR A 125 12.47 -6.76 0.72
C TYR A 125 12.76 -5.38 1.33
N VAL A 126 12.79 -4.35 0.50
CA VAL A 126 13.14 -2.97 0.87
C VAL A 126 12.15 -2.00 0.24
N ALA A 127 11.77 -0.98 1.01
CA ALA A 127 10.96 0.14 0.55
C ALA A 127 11.42 1.46 1.22
N VAL A 128 11.13 2.59 0.58
CA VAL A 128 11.35 3.92 1.16
C VAL A 128 10.24 4.25 2.14
N SER A 129 10.60 4.71 3.34
CA SER A 129 9.67 5.24 4.33
C SER A 129 9.39 6.72 4.08
N TYR A 130 8.14 7.11 4.27
CA TYR A 130 7.64 8.47 4.18
C TYR A 130 6.84 8.82 5.43
N HIS A 131 7.39 8.51 6.60
CA HIS A 131 6.77 8.86 7.88
C HIS A 131 6.54 10.37 8.04
N ASP A 132 5.33 10.72 8.45
CA ASP A 132 4.99 12.03 9.01
C ASP A 132 4.45 11.82 10.43
N GLY A 133 5.32 11.99 11.42
CA GLY A 133 5.04 11.61 12.81
C GLY A 133 4.86 10.10 12.95
N GLU A 134 3.71 9.67 13.48
CA GLU A 134 3.36 8.25 13.69
C GLU A 134 2.76 7.59 12.44
N VAL A 135 2.57 8.35 11.35
CA VAL A 135 1.82 7.90 10.19
C VAL A 135 2.76 7.60 9.04
N GLU A 136 2.77 6.36 8.54
CA GLU A 136 3.47 6.00 7.30
C GLU A 136 2.59 6.33 6.09
N HIS A 137 3.18 6.95 5.06
CA HIS A 137 2.53 7.35 3.81
C HIS A 137 3.12 6.65 2.57
N GLY A 138 4.19 5.88 2.73
CA GLY A 138 4.77 4.99 1.74
C GLY A 138 4.03 3.68 1.72
N VAL A 139 3.27 3.42 0.64
CA VAL A 139 2.52 2.17 0.48
C VAL A 139 3.45 0.95 0.57
N GLY A 140 4.64 1.04 -0.02
CA GLY A 140 5.66 -0.01 0.07
C GLY A 140 6.14 -0.22 1.50
N ALA A 141 6.41 0.85 2.25
CA ALA A 141 6.82 0.77 3.65
C ALA A 141 5.72 0.17 4.54
N GLN A 142 4.46 0.60 4.40
CA GLN A 142 3.32 0.03 5.13
C GLN A 142 3.19 -1.48 4.93
N LEU A 143 3.37 -1.94 3.68
CA LEU A 143 3.36 -3.34 3.32
C LEU A 143 4.48 -4.12 4.07
N LEU A 144 5.70 -3.58 4.11
CA LEU A 144 6.80 -4.24 4.81
C LEU A 144 6.64 -4.22 6.33
N GLU A 145 6.15 -3.13 6.92
CA GLU A 145 5.85 -3.04 8.36
C GLU A 145 4.81 -4.08 8.78
N ARG A 146 3.76 -4.26 7.97
CA ARG A 146 2.76 -5.31 8.20
C ARG A 146 3.39 -6.70 8.17
N ALA A 147 4.26 -6.97 7.20
CA ALA A 147 4.96 -8.26 7.10
C ALA A 147 5.83 -8.53 8.34
N VAL A 148 6.54 -7.51 8.85
CA VAL A 148 7.30 -7.60 10.10
C VAL A 148 6.40 -7.97 11.29
N VAL A 149 5.26 -7.30 11.43
CA VAL A 149 4.29 -7.59 12.51
C VAL A 149 3.77 -9.03 12.42
N LEU A 150 3.44 -9.51 11.22
CA LEU A 150 2.96 -10.87 11.01
C LEU A 150 4.05 -11.90 11.32
N GLN A 151 5.29 -11.67 10.88
CA GLN A 151 6.43 -12.54 11.15
C GLN A 151 6.76 -12.60 12.64
N ASP A 152 6.74 -11.47 13.35
CA ASP A 152 7.00 -11.46 14.79
C ASP A 152 5.92 -12.21 15.57
N ARG A 153 4.65 -12.08 15.17
CA ARG A 153 3.55 -12.89 15.75
C ARG A 153 3.72 -14.37 15.44
N ALA A 154 4.10 -14.72 14.21
CA ALA A 154 4.36 -16.11 13.81
C ALA A 154 5.50 -16.73 14.64
N ARG A 155 6.60 -15.98 14.86
CA ARG A 155 7.73 -16.39 15.74
C ARG A 155 7.30 -16.62 17.19
N LEU A 156 6.30 -15.89 17.67
CA LEU A 156 5.70 -16.10 18.99
C LEU A 156 4.74 -17.31 19.06
N GLY A 157 4.54 -18.03 17.94
CA GLY A 157 3.72 -19.24 17.86
C GLY A 157 2.26 -19.01 17.44
N ASP A 158 1.91 -17.82 16.93
CA ASP A 158 0.59 -17.52 16.40
C ASP A 158 0.39 -18.18 15.02
N ALA A 159 -0.16 -19.41 15.01
CA ALA A 159 -0.39 -20.19 13.79
C ALA A 159 -1.33 -19.51 12.76
N PRO A 160 -2.39 -18.77 13.17
CA PRO A 160 -3.09 -17.87 12.27
C PRO A 160 -2.19 -16.84 11.59
N ALA A 161 -1.36 -16.11 12.34
CA ALA A 161 -0.46 -15.09 11.77
C ALA A 161 0.57 -15.70 10.81
N ALA A 162 1.06 -16.91 11.08
CA ALA A 162 1.96 -17.61 10.17
C ALA A 162 1.31 -17.92 8.80
N ARG A 163 0.07 -18.40 8.80
CA ARG A 163 -0.68 -18.66 7.56
C ARG A 163 -1.04 -17.37 6.80
N GLU A 164 -1.33 -16.31 7.55
CA GLU A 164 -1.59 -15.00 6.99
C GLU A 164 -0.33 -14.45 6.33
N LEU A 165 0.82 -14.54 7.00
CA LEU A 165 2.12 -14.18 6.43
C LEU A 165 2.40 -14.91 5.13
N ASP A 166 2.21 -16.24 5.09
CA ASP A 166 2.45 -17.05 3.89
C ASP A 166 1.68 -16.51 2.67
N GLY A 167 0.39 -16.17 2.84
CA GLY A 167 -0.41 -15.55 1.79
C GLY A 167 -0.05 -14.09 1.51
N TYR A 168 0.41 -13.37 2.52
CA TYR A 168 0.78 -11.96 2.42
C TYR A 168 2.07 -11.74 1.60
N ILE A 169 3.00 -12.71 1.63
CA ILE A 169 4.19 -12.68 0.76
C ILE A 169 3.80 -12.64 -0.73
N ASP A 170 2.75 -13.36 -1.14
CA ASP A 170 2.25 -13.31 -2.53
C ASP A 170 1.78 -11.88 -2.90
N SER A 171 1.15 -11.17 -1.97
CA SER A 171 0.74 -9.76 -2.17
C SER A 171 1.94 -8.82 -2.26
N LEU A 172 3.00 -9.04 -1.46
CA LEU A 172 4.26 -8.29 -1.58
C LEU A 172 4.92 -8.49 -2.94
N ASP A 173 5.02 -9.74 -3.39
CA ASP A 173 5.62 -10.06 -4.69
C ASP A 173 4.79 -9.52 -5.85
N LEU A 174 3.46 -9.52 -5.73
CA LEU A 174 2.58 -8.87 -6.70
C LEU A 174 2.90 -7.37 -6.83
N VAL A 175 2.93 -6.64 -5.72
CA VAL A 175 3.20 -5.19 -5.71
C VAL A 175 4.61 -4.90 -6.24
N ARG A 176 5.60 -5.70 -5.85
CA ARG A 176 6.98 -5.61 -6.36
C ARG A 176 7.02 -5.77 -7.89
N LEU A 177 6.39 -6.81 -8.43
CA LEU A 177 6.39 -7.08 -9.87
C LEU A 177 5.63 -6.00 -10.64
N LEU A 178 4.49 -5.53 -10.12
CA LEU A 178 3.71 -4.46 -10.77
C LEU A 178 4.48 -3.14 -10.81
N THR A 179 5.11 -2.75 -9.70
CA THR A 179 5.90 -1.51 -9.64
C THR A 179 7.14 -1.57 -10.53
N TRP A 180 7.77 -2.74 -10.64
CA TRP A 180 8.85 -2.96 -11.61
C TRP A 180 8.38 -2.82 -13.07
N HIS A 181 7.28 -3.47 -13.43
CA HIS A 181 6.78 -3.46 -14.81
C HIS A 181 6.16 -2.13 -15.24
N LEU A 182 5.53 -1.41 -14.32
CA LEU A 182 4.85 -0.13 -14.59
C LEU A 182 5.76 1.09 -14.37
N GLY A 183 6.89 0.92 -13.68
CA GLY A 183 7.81 1.99 -13.28
C GLY A 183 8.84 2.43 -14.32
N PHE A 184 8.74 2.02 -15.59
CA PHE A 184 9.69 2.44 -16.63
C PHE A 184 9.70 3.97 -16.80
N GLY A 185 10.74 4.62 -16.27
CA GLY A 185 11.02 6.06 -16.44
C GLY A 185 10.86 6.94 -15.20
N ALA A 186 10.39 6.40 -14.07
CA ALA A 186 10.28 7.14 -12.82
C ALA A 186 11.53 6.88 -11.95
N GLN A 187 12.45 7.85 -11.89
CA GLN A 187 13.37 7.91 -10.76
C GLN A 187 12.61 8.47 -9.55
N PRO A 188 12.83 7.93 -8.34
CA PRO A 188 12.25 8.49 -7.11
C PRO A 188 12.69 9.94 -6.87
#